data_AF-A0A8S4NPG0-F1
#
_entry.id   AF-A0A8S4NPG0-F1
#
_cell.length_a   1.000
_cell.length_b   1.000
_cell.length_c   1.000
_cell.angle_alpha   90.00
_cell.angle_beta   90.00
_cell.angle_gamma   90.00
#
_symmetry.space_group_name_H-M   'P 1'
#
loop_
_entity.id
_entity.type
_entity.pdbx_description
1 polymer ?
#
loop_
_entity_poly.entity_id
_entity_poly.type
_entity_poly.pdbx_seq_one_letter_code
_entity_poly.pdbx_strand_id
1 'polypeptide(L)'
;NGNVMCEINGASLSSEPNLNTPGVDHFTKYLNCQNGATKSPGKCHCVVGYYGDECQHIVKDCEEVVTILGGSNRMYLTHPPGVPSPIEVRCTDKWTMIYQKRSQTGYDPDIYTDWEGYKFGYFTAEFGQFLGLDMLHLITSNSNYQVKLKVNPQNDLFGTDYVYTYDSIYVANETEKYKLTLGSMVDFTCLGNTCDTDPDIAIASTIDPAQAWRGMKFTTTDSDNDMSATLNCADELEGGGWWYNDCTQCGITATSVVPPSPGLERLCMPEMLYKQCSYSYCMTTGMMILIKPIH
;
A
#
# COMPACT_ATOMS: atom_id res chain seq x y z
N ASN A 1 50.97 36.59 -56.08
CA ASN A 1 51.81 36.06 -54.99
C ASN A 1 50.95 35.43 -53.93
N GLY A 2 50.96 34.09 -53.83
CA GLY A 2 50.47 33.34 -52.67
C GLY A 2 49.22 32.48 -52.89
N ASN A 3 49.42 31.26 -53.38
CA ASN A 3 48.52 30.09 -53.26
C ASN A 3 48.35 29.64 -51.79
N VAL A 4 47.31 28.84 -51.51
CA VAL A 4 47.30 27.44 -51.01
C VAL A 4 45.86 27.11 -50.51
N MET A 5 45.00 26.41 -51.31
CA MET A 5 44.63 24.96 -51.30
C MET A 5 43.67 24.55 -50.14
N CYS A 6 42.59 23.77 -50.27
CA CYS A 6 42.20 22.69 -51.21
C CYS A 6 40.68 22.63 -51.51
N GLU A 7 40.34 22.08 -52.67
CA GLU A 7 39.02 21.57 -53.09
C GLU A 7 38.64 20.25 -52.39
N ILE A 8 37.33 19.96 -52.25
CA ILE A 8 36.78 18.60 -52.42
C ILE A 8 35.45 18.69 -53.17
N ASN A 9 35.41 18.00 -54.32
CA ASN A 9 34.27 17.75 -55.20
C ASN A 9 33.26 16.74 -54.59
N GLY A 10 32.01 16.79 -55.09
CA GLY A 10 31.33 15.56 -55.52
C GLY A 10 30.15 15.08 -54.67
N ALA A 11 29.00 14.99 -55.34
CA ALA A 11 27.72 14.46 -54.90
C ALA A 11 27.74 12.98 -54.42
N SER A 12 26.75 12.58 -53.61
CA SER A 12 25.77 11.57 -54.04
C SER A 12 24.56 11.50 -53.09
N LEU A 13 23.38 11.38 -53.70
CA LEU A 13 22.15 10.90 -53.07
C LEU A 13 22.40 9.50 -52.52
N SER A 14 22.36 9.33 -51.20
CA SER A 14 22.34 8.01 -50.59
C SER A 14 20.92 7.44 -50.64
N SER A 15 20.66 6.75 -51.75
CA SER A 15 19.80 5.58 -51.93
C SER A 15 18.85 5.20 -50.77
N GLU A 16 17.54 5.21 -51.05
CA GLU A 16 16.58 4.36 -50.37
C GLU A 16 17.04 2.89 -50.43
N PRO A 17 16.96 2.11 -49.34
CA PRO A 17 17.34 0.70 -49.38
C PRO A 17 16.29 -0.12 -50.14
N ASN A 18 16.80 -0.96 -51.04
CA ASN A 18 16.04 -1.83 -51.92
C ASN A 18 15.29 -2.92 -51.12
N LEU A 19 13.96 -2.98 -51.26
CA LEU A 19 13.01 -3.77 -50.46
C LEU A 19 13.01 -5.29 -50.70
N ASN A 20 14.04 -5.87 -51.32
CA ASN A 20 14.02 -7.28 -51.77
C ASN A 20 15.34 -8.05 -51.52
N THR A 21 15.87 -8.02 -50.30
CA THR A 21 16.93 -8.97 -49.89
C THR A 21 16.34 -10.21 -49.23
N PRO A 22 16.48 -11.42 -49.80
CA PRO A 22 16.02 -12.65 -49.18
C PRO A 22 16.85 -12.95 -47.94
N GLY A 23 16.21 -13.02 -46.76
CA GLY A 23 16.85 -13.37 -45.49
C GLY A 23 16.82 -12.31 -44.40
N VAL A 24 16.25 -11.13 -44.66
CA VAL A 24 15.93 -10.15 -43.60
C VAL A 24 14.52 -10.44 -43.12
N ASP A 25 14.38 -10.78 -41.84
CA ASP A 25 13.09 -11.02 -41.20
C ASP A 25 12.23 -9.74 -41.22
N HIS A 26 11.31 -9.67 -42.18
CA HIS A 26 10.37 -8.56 -42.40
C HIS A 26 9.40 -8.33 -41.22
N PHE A 27 9.43 -9.15 -40.16
CA PHE A 27 8.61 -8.96 -38.97
C PHE A 27 9.22 -8.03 -37.91
N THR A 28 10.47 -7.58 -38.04
CA THR A 28 11.02 -6.48 -37.21
C THR A 28 10.51 -5.11 -37.67
N LYS A 29 9.20 -5.05 -37.96
CA LYS A 29 8.40 -3.86 -38.18
C LYS A 29 8.66 -2.89 -37.03
N TYR A 30 8.96 -1.65 -37.39
CA TYR A 30 9.22 -0.50 -36.53
C TYR A 30 8.38 -0.46 -35.24
N LEU A 31 8.81 -1.19 -34.19
CA LEU A 31 8.14 -1.10 -32.88
C LEU A 31 8.28 0.34 -32.38
N ASN A 32 7.15 0.98 -32.09
CA ASN A 32 7.11 2.32 -31.53
C ASN A 32 6.93 2.23 -30.02
N CYS A 33 8.02 2.02 -29.28
CA CYS A 33 7.97 1.88 -27.83
C CYS A 33 7.39 3.15 -27.16
N GLN A 34 6.35 2.97 -26.36
CA GLN A 34 5.60 4.03 -25.68
C GLN A 34 5.92 4.07 -24.18
N ASN A 35 5.42 5.10 -23.48
CA ASN A 35 5.41 5.16 -22.00
C ASN A 35 6.77 4.93 -21.32
N GLY A 36 7.84 5.50 -21.89
CA GLY A 36 9.19 5.41 -21.33
C GLY A 36 9.87 4.05 -21.52
N ALA A 37 9.30 3.16 -22.33
CA ALA A 37 9.90 1.86 -22.62
C ALA A 37 11.24 2.01 -23.37
N THR A 38 12.18 1.10 -23.07
CA THR A 38 13.47 1.04 -23.77
C THR A 38 13.38 0.10 -24.97
N LYS A 39 14.10 0.41 -26.05
CA LYS A 39 14.05 -0.35 -27.30
C LYS A 39 15.27 -1.27 -27.45
N SER A 40 15.02 -2.54 -27.76
CA SER A 40 16.02 -3.49 -28.24
C SER A 40 15.62 -4.04 -29.62
N PRO A 41 16.52 -4.71 -30.36
CA PRO A 41 16.18 -5.24 -31.69
C PRO A 41 14.94 -6.14 -31.64
N GLY A 42 13.86 -5.69 -32.27
CA GLY A 42 12.58 -6.41 -32.35
C GLY A 42 11.71 -6.42 -31.08
N LYS A 43 12.06 -5.65 -30.03
CA LYS A 43 11.32 -5.70 -28.75
C LYS A 43 11.36 -4.38 -27.97
N CYS A 44 10.23 -4.01 -27.37
CA CYS A 44 10.18 -2.99 -26.33
C CYS A 44 10.29 -3.62 -24.94
N HIS A 45 11.05 -2.99 -24.05
CA HIS A 45 11.13 -3.34 -22.63
C HIS A 45 10.36 -2.29 -21.83
N CYS A 46 9.20 -2.70 -21.34
CA CYS A 46 8.27 -1.81 -20.65
C CYS A 46 8.78 -1.39 -19.28
N VAL A 47 8.42 -0.17 -18.88
CA VAL A 47 8.48 0.25 -17.47
C VAL A 47 7.54 -0.66 -16.68
N VAL A 48 7.93 -1.00 -15.45
CA VAL A 48 7.17 -1.92 -14.58
C VAL A 48 5.76 -1.38 -14.34
N GLY A 49 4.75 -2.13 -14.78
CA GLY A 49 3.34 -1.70 -14.77
C GLY A 49 2.74 -1.54 -16.17
N TYR A 50 3.57 -1.35 -17.20
CA TYR A 50 3.12 -1.33 -18.59
C TYR A 50 3.29 -2.68 -19.28
N TYR A 51 2.44 -2.96 -20.27
CA TYR A 51 2.46 -4.18 -21.07
C TYR A 51 1.96 -3.94 -22.51
N GLY A 52 2.07 -4.99 -23.34
CA GLY A 52 1.82 -4.93 -24.79
C GLY A 52 3.11 -4.81 -25.59
N ASP A 53 3.05 -5.11 -26.89
CA ASP A 53 4.23 -5.14 -27.78
C ASP A 53 4.94 -3.78 -27.83
N GLU A 54 4.19 -2.68 -27.69
CA GLU A 54 4.70 -1.30 -27.67
C GLU A 54 4.66 -0.67 -26.28
N CYS A 55 4.33 -1.43 -25.23
CA CYS A 55 4.13 -0.95 -23.86
C CYS A 55 3.02 0.11 -23.72
N GLN A 56 1.99 -0.02 -24.56
CA GLN A 56 0.89 0.95 -24.67
C GLN A 56 -0.20 0.79 -23.59
N HIS A 57 -0.24 -0.33 -22.89
CA HIS A 57 -1.25 -0.59 -21.86
C HIS A 57 -0.63 -0.49 -20.47
N ILE A 58 -1.38 0.05 -19.51
CA ILE A 58 -1.03 0.05 -18.09
C ILE A 58 -1.97 -0.90 -17.35
N VAL A 59 -1.43 -1.66 -16.40
CA VAL A 59 -2.23 -2.51 -15.51
C VAL A 59 -3.10 -1.65 -14.59
N LYS A 60 -4.37 -2.03 -14.40
CA LYS A 60 -5.30 -1.26 -13.57
C LYS A 60 -5.06 -1.44 -12.07
N ASP A 61 -4.66 -2.64 -11.65
CA ASP A 61 -4.55 -3.03 -10.26
C ASP A 61 -3.52 -4.16 -10.06
N CYS A 62 -3.31 -4.54 -8.80
CA CYS A 62 -2.38 -5.60 -8.45
C CYS A 62 -2.86 -7.01 -8.87
N GLU A 63 -4.15 -7.20 -9.17
CA GLU A 63 -4.65 -8.47 -9.71
C GLU A 63 -4.21 -8.65 -11.17
N GLU A 64 -4.28 -7.58 -11.98
CA GLU A 64 -3.73 -7.58 -13.33
C GLU A 64 -2.21 -7.71 -13.34
N VAL A 65 -1.50 -7.10 -12.39
CA VAL A 65 -0.04 -7.29 -12.24
C VAL A 65 0.31 -8.77 -12.15
N VAL A 66 -0.33 -9.51 -11.23
CA VAL A 66 -0.04 -10.94 -11.05
C VAL A 66 -0.44 -11.74 -12.29
N THR A 67 -1.57 -11.39 -12.91
CA THR A 67 -2.16 -12.15 -14.03
C THR A 67 -1.39 -11.95 -15.34
N ILE A 68 -0.95 -10.73 -15.62
CA ILE A 68 -0.31 -10.34 -16.89
C ILE A 68 1.21 -10.37 -16.77
N LEU A 69 1.76 -9.85 -15.67
CA LEU A 69 3.21 -9.69 -15.49
C LEU A 69 3.85 -10.82 -14.68
N GLY A 70 3.04 -11.70 -14.06
CA GLY A 70 3.53 -12.77 -13.18
C GLY A 70 4.24 -12.27 -11.91
N GLY A 71 4.12 -10.98 -11.62
CA GLY A 71 4.84 -10.31 -10.56
C GLY A 71 4.09 -10.28 -9.22
N SER A 72 4.81 -10.44 -8.11
CA SER A 72 4.28 -10.28 -6.74
C SER A 72 5.37 -9.69 -5.83
N ASN A 73 4.93 -9.05 -4.75
CA ASN A 73 5.70 -8.47 -3.65
C ASN A 73 6.74 -7.41 -4.08
N ARG A 74 6.34 -6.48 -4.96
CA ARG A 74 7.18 -5.37 -5.47
C ARG A 74 6.34 -4.13 -5.76
N MET A 75 7.01 -3.01 -6.02
CA MET A 75 6.36 -1.78 -6.49
C MET A 75 6.02 -1.90 -7.97
N TYR A 76 4.82 -1.47 -8.34
CA TYR A 76 4.32 -1.39 -9.72
C TYR A 76 3.62 -0.05 -9.93
N LEU A 77 3.76 0.50 -11.14
CA LEU A 77 2.88 1.57 -11.57
C LEU A 77 1.53 0.97 -11.96
N THR A 78 0.45 1.45 -11.37
CA THR A 78 -0.92 0.99 -11.61
C THR A 78 -1.81 2.17 -11.92
N HIS A 79 -2.92 1.94 -12.62
CA HIS A 79 -3.94 2.96 -12.86
C HIS A 79 -5.31 2.53 -12.36
N PRO A 80 -5.57 2.61 -11.03
CA PRO A 80 -6.87 2.31 -10.47
C PRO A 80 -7.98 3.23 -11.03
N PRO A 81 -9.25 2.78 -11.02
CA PRO A 81 -10.37 3.64 -11.38
C PRO A 81 -10.43 4.89 -10.49
N GLY A 82 -10.67 6.06 -11.09
CA GLY A 82 -10.85 7.32 -10.37
C GLY A 82 -9.59 8.09 -10.02
N VAL A 83 -8.39 7.52 -10.20
CA VAL A 83 -7.15 8.27 -10.02
C VAL A 83 -6.77 9.03 -11.31
N PRO A 84 -6.37 10.31 -11.21
CA PRO A 84 -6.15 11.17 -12.38
C PRO A 84 -4.89 10.78 -13.18
N SER A 85 -3.93 10.15 -12.53
CA SER A 85 -2.69 9.67 -13.12
C SER A 85 -2.28 8.34 -12.50
N PRO A 86 -1.44 7.55 -13.19
CA PRO A 86 -0.90 6.32 -12.62
C PRO A 86 -0.16 6.56 -11.30
N ILE A 87 -0.27 5.59 -10.39
CA ILE A 87 0.34 5.65 -9.05
C ILE A 87 1.21 4.43 -8.80
N GLU A 88 2.29 4.64 -8.05
CA GLU A 88 3.15 3.54 -7.60
C GLU A 88 2.55 2.89 -6.35
N VAL A 89 2.35 1.58 -6.41
CA VAL A 89 1.83 0.81 -5.28
C VAL A 89 2.60 -0.49 -5.09
N ARG A 90 2.66 -0.98 -3.86
CA ARG A 90 3.19 -2.33 -3.61
C ARG A 90 2.09 -3.36 -3.82
N CYS A 91 2.36 -4.31 -4.71
CA CYS A 91 1.48 -5.45 -4.95
C CYS A 91 1.97 -6.67 -4.20
N THR A 92 1.07 -7.36 -3.49
CA THR A 92 1.33 -8.63 -2.82
C THR A 92 0.16 -9.58 -3.07
N ASP A 93 0.39 -10.66 -3.80
CA ASP A 93 -0.60 -11.74 -4.04
C ASP A 93 -1.97 -11.24 -4.54
N LYS A 94 -1.96 -10.32 -5.51
CA LYS A 94 -3.12 -9.64 -6.11
C LYS A 94 -3.73 -8.51 -5.26
N TRP A 95 -3.17 -8.20 -4.10
CA TRP A 95 -3.61 -7.13 -3.22
C TRP A 95 -2.69 -5.91 -3.31
N THR A 96 -3.28 -4.73 -3.22
CA THR A 96 -2.59 -3.45 -3.13
C THR A 96 -2.34 -3.12 -1.66
N MET A 97 -1.07 -3.01 -1.24
CA MET A 97 -0.73 -2.65 0.14
C MET A 97 -0.89 -1.14 0.34
N ILE A 98 -1.77 -0.73 1.25
CA ILE A 98 -2.06 0.68 1.53
C ILE A 98 -1.43 1.18 2.83
N TYR A 99 -1.15 0.28 3.75
CA TYR A 99 -0.46 0.58 5.00
C TYR A 99 0.45 -0.59 5.35
N GLN A 100 1.64 -0.29 5.84
CA GLN A 100 2.52 -1.26 6.46
C GLN A 100 3.33 -0.57 7.55
N LYS A 101 3.25 -1.09 8.76
CA LYS A 101 4.16 -0.77 9.87
C LYS A 101 5.37 -1.69 9.82
N ARG A 102 6.59 -1.13 9.95
CA ARG A 102 7.82 -1.91 10.18
C ARG A 102 8.55 -1.31 11.38
N SER A 103 8.52 -1.98 12.53
CA SER A 103 9.31 -1.57 13.69
C SER A 103 10.55 -2.45 13.79
N GLN A 104 11.68 -2.00 13.24
CA GLN A 104 12.97 -2.71 13.37
C GLN A 104 14.00 -1.98 14.24
N THR A 105 13.88 -0.67 14.43
CA THR A 105 14.93 0.14 15.07
C THR A 105 14.41 1.12 16.13
N GLY A 106 13.13 1.03 16.52
CA GLY A 106 12.51 1.92 17.51
C GLY A 106 12.09 3.30 16.98
N TYR A 107 12.38 3.64 15.72
CA TYR A 107 11.77 4.77 15.04
C TYR A 107 10.46 4.32 14.36
N ASP A 108 9.38 5.00 14.69
CA ASP A 108 8.06 4.76 14.13
C ASP A 108 7.56 6.04 13.43
N PRO A 109 7.52 6.06 12.08
CA PRO A 109 7.14 7.25 11.33
C PRO A 109 5.70 7.68 11.64
N ASP A 110 4.84 6.75 12.06
CA ASP A 110 3.46 7.07 12.41
C ASP A 110 3.39 8.14 13.51
N ILE A 111 4.24 8.04 14.54
CA ILE A 111 4.26 8.95 15.69
C ILE A 111 4.60 10.39 15.28
N TYR A 112 5.45 10.55 14.26
CA TYR A 112 5.98 11.84 13.83
C TYR A 112 5.25 12.41 12.61
N THR A 113 4.19 11.73 12.15
CA THR A 113 3.43 12.15 10.98
C THR A 113 2.23 12.98 11.41
N ASP A 114 2.18 14.22 10.92
CA ASP A 114 1.08 15.15 11.14
C ASP A 114 -0.08 14.92 10.15
N TRP A 115 -1.13 15.74 10.24
CA TRP A 115 -2.28 15.67 9.35
C TRP A 115 -1.88 15.71 7.87
N GLU A 116 -0.96 16.61 7.51
CA GLU A 116 -0.51 16.80 6.12
C GLU A 116 0.27 15.57 5.62
N GLY A 117 1.12 14.99 6.46
CA GLY A 117 1.84 13.76 6.17
C GLY A 117 0.92 12.55 5.95
N TYR A 118 -0.13 12.40 6.77
CA TYR A 118 -1.13 11.34 6.54
C TYR A 118 -2.02 11.63 5.33
N LYS A 119 -2.31 12.89 5.05
CA LYS A 119 -3.08 13.30 3.86
C LYS A 119 -2.41 12.86 2.57
N PHE A 120 -1.13 13.18 2.42
CA PHE A 120 -0.36 12.85 1.20
C PHE A 120 0.27 11.46 1.23
N GLY A 121 0.40 10.86 2.42
CA GLY A 121 1.04 9.57 2.60
C GLY A 121 2.55 9.66 2.66
N TYR A 122 3.17 8.53 2.97
CA TYR A 122 4.61 8.40 3.11
C TYR A 122 5.05 7.01 2.66
N PHE A 123 6.29 6.91 2.20
CA PHE A 123 6.91 5.63 1.88
C PHE A 123 8.35 5.64 2.34
N THR A 124 8.71 4.69 3.20
CA THR A 124 10.07 4.47 3.66
C THR A 124 10.39 2.99 3.54
N ALA A 125 11.47 2.65 2.83
CA ALA A 125 11.85 1.26 2.67
C ALA A 125 12.15 0.57 4.03
N GLU A 126 12.62 1.36 4.99
CA GLU A 126 13.05 0.92 6.32
C GLU A 126 11.90 0.87 7.34
N PHE A 127 10.99 1.85 7.36
CA PHE A 127 10.07 2.05 8.49
C PHE A 127 8.60 1.78 8.19
N GLY A 128 8.23 1.66 6.92
CA GLY A 128 6.83 1.40 6.54
C GLY A 128 6.32 2.36 5.48
N GLN A 129 5.03 2.23 5.19
CA GLN A 129 4.35 3.04 4.18
C GLN A 129 2.90 3.28 4.56
N PHE A 130 2.38 4.41 4.09
CA PHE A 130 0.97 4.72 4.05
C PHE A 130 0.64 5.43 2.74
N LEU A 131 -0.39 4.94 2.03
CA LEU A 131 -0.73 5.43 0.68
C LEU A 131 -1.19 6.90 0.66
N GLY A 132 -1.70 7.40 1.79
CA GLY A 132 -2.24 8.75 1.93
C GLY A 132 -3.77 8.79 1.87
N LEU A 133 -4.37 9.63 2.73
CA LEU A 133 -5.82 9.73 2.88
C LEU A 133 -6.50 10.28 1.62
N ASP A 134 -5.89 11.24 0.92
CA ASP A 134 -6.45 11.77 -0.33
C ASP A 134 -6.53 10.68 -1.41
N MET A 135 -5.48 9.87 -1.53
CA MET A 135 -5.44 8.77 -2.48
C MET A 135 -6.43 7.66 -2.11
N LEU A 136 -6.54 7.32 -0.82
CA LEU A 136 -7.53 6.35 -0.34
C LEU A 136 -8.97 6.83 -0.59
N HIS A 137 -9.24 8.11 -0.36
CA HIS A 137 -10.54 8.70 -0.69
C HIS A 137 -10.84 8.56 -2.20
N LEU A 138 -9.91 8.93 -3.07
CA LEU A 138 -10.10 8.82 -4.52
C LEU A 138 -10.38 7.39 -4.97
N ILE A 139 -9.58 6.43 -4.52
CA ILE A 139 -9.71 5.02 -4.93
C ILE A 139 -11.03 4.43 -4.42
N THR A 140 -11.33 4.61 -3.14
CA THR A 140 -12.50 3.99 -2.50
C THR A 140 -13.83 4.68 -2.84
N SER A 141 -13.80 5.91 -3.36
CA SER A 141 -15.01 6.59 -3.85
C SER A 141 -15.44 6.15 -5.25
N ASN A 142 -14.51 5.58 -6.04
CA ASN A 142 -14.75 5.25 -7.44
C ASN A 142 -14.97 3.76 -7.70
N SER A 143 -14.67 2.89 -6.73
CA SER A 143 -14.85 1.45 -6.86
C SER A 143 -14.97 0.79 -5.49
N ASN A 144 -15.61 -0.38 -5.44
CA ASN A 144 -15.71 -1.17 -4.23
C ASN A 144 -14.45 -2.00 -4.04
N TYR A 145 -13.93 -2.02 -2.81
CA TYR A 145 -12.73 -2.76 -2.45
C TYR A 145 -12.99 -3.65 -1.24
N GLN A 146 -12.50 -4.89 -1.28
CA GLN A 146 -12.30 -5.67 -0.06
C GLN A 146 -11.05 -5.19 0.65
N VAL A 147 -10.99 -5.42 1.96
CA VAL A 147 -9.82 -5.10 2.80
C VAL A 147 -9.30 -6.36 3.45
N LYS A 148 -7.98 -6.51 3.49
CA LYS A 148 -7.29 -7.43 4.39
C LYS A 148 -6.53 -6.63 5.43
N LEU A 149 -6.84 -6.90 6.69
CA LEU A 149 -6.08 -6.44 7.85
C LEU A 149 -5.26 -7.63 8.33
N LYS A 150 -3.95 -7.54 8.14
CA LYS A 150 -2.99 -8.56 8.53
C LYS A 150 -2.22 -8.09 9.75
N VAL A 151 -2.29 -8.85 10.84
CA VAL A 151 -1.71 -8.52 12.14
C VAL A 151 -0.79 -9.65 12.58
N ASN A 152 0.43 -9.29 12.96
CA ASN A 152 1.38 -10.19 13.61
C ASN A 152 1.40 -9.90 15.13
N PRO A 153 0.73 -10.70 15.96
CA PRO A 153 0.58 -10.40 17.39
C PRO A 153 1.84 -10.70 18.22
N GLN A 154 2.82 -11.45 17.70
CA GLN A 154 3.95 -11.99 18.47
C GLN A 154 5.32 -11.70 17.82
N ASN A 155 5.49 -10.50 17.26
CA ASN A 155 6.77 -9.96 16.79
C ASN A 155 7.62 -10.81 15.84
N ASP A 156 7.07 -11.40 14.77
CA ASP A 156 7.78 -12.30 13.84
C ASP A 156 8.48 -13.52 14.51
N LEU A 157 8.53 -13.62 15.83
CA LEU A 157 9.26 -14.63 16.61
C LEU A 157 8.71 -16.04 16.37
N PHE A 158 7.42 -16.11 16.03
CA PHE A 158 6.72 -17.37 15.76
C PHE A 158 6.12 -17.43 14.35
N GLY A 159 6.22 -16.37 13.54
CA GLY A 159 5.81 -16.38 12.14
C GLY A 159 4.31 -16.61 11.88
N THR A 160 3.44 -16.19 12.82
CA THR A 160 1.98 -16.34 12.69
C THR A 160 1.30 -14.99 12.50
N ASP A 161 0.49 -14.91 11.45
CA ASP A 161 -0.28 -13.75 11.06
C ASP A 161 -1.78 -14.05 11.13
N TYR A 162 -2.53 -13.18 11.80
CA TYR A 162 -3.98 -13.17 11.77
C TYR A 162 -4.45 -12.26 10.64
N VAL A 163 -5.32 -12.76 9.78
CA VAL A 163 -5.83 -12.04 8.61
C VAL A 163 -7.35 -11.91 8.73
N TYR A 164 -7.81 -10.67 8.82
CA TYR A 164 -9.22 -10.30 8.85
C TYR A 164 -9.61 -9.73 7.50
N THR A 165 -10.65 -10.27 6.86
CA THR A 165 -11.16 -9.76 5.59
C THR A 165 -12.48 -9.04 5.79
N TYR A 166 -12.58 -7.83 5.25
CA TYR A 166 -13.79 -7.02 5.23
C TYR A 166 -14.30 -6.87 3.80
N ASP A 167 -15.62 -6.86 3.64
CA ASP A 167 -16.26 -6.83 2.32
C ASP A 167 -16.20 -5.48 1.59
N SER A 168 -15.98 -4.39 2.32
CA SER A 168 -16.03 -3.04 1.76
C SER A 168 -15.23 -2.05 2.61
N ILE A 169 -14.70 -1.03 1.94
CA ILE A 169 -14.10 0.14 2.56
C ILE A 169 -14.47 1.39 1.77
N TYR A 170 -14.75 2.46 2.51
CA TYR A 170 -14.88 3.80 1.99
C TYR A 170 -14.23 4.79 2.96
N VAL A 171 -13.39 5.67 2.42
CA VAL A 171 -12.78 6.77 3.15
C VAL A 171 -13.38 8.06 2.61
N ALA A 172 -14.05 8.83 3.48
CA ALA A 172 -14.65 10.10 3.09
C ALA A 172 -13.58 11.15 2.71
N ASN A 173 -14.00 12.30 2.21
CA ASN A 173 -13.06 13.38 1.89
C ASN A 173 -12.57 14.11 3.16
N GLU A 174 -11.66 15.06 2.97
CA GLU A 174 -11.09 15.87 4.05
C GLU A 174 -12.13 16.70 4.82
N THR A 175 -13.18 17.21 4.15
CA THR A 175 -14.25 18.00 4.80
C THR A 175 -15.05 17.17 5.80
N GLU A 176 -15.15 15.86 5.55
CA GLU A 176 -15.72 14.87 6.44
C GLU A 176 -14.66 14.20 7.34
N LYS A 177 -13.44 14.75 7.37
CA LYS A 177 -12.30 14.29 8.17
C LYS A 177 -11.94 12.83 7.91
N TYR A 178 -11.99 12.45 6.63
CA TYR A 178 -11.63 11.12 6.16
C TYR A 178 -12.33 9.99 6.91
N LYS A 179 -13.59 10.20 7.31
CA LYS A 179 -14.39 9.22 8.05
C LYS A 179 -14.34 7.84 7.39
N LEU A 180 -13.99 6.82 8.19
CA LEU A 180 -13.93 5.42 7.74
C LEU A 180 -15.31 4.79 7.76
N THR A 181 -15.73 4.24 6.64
CA THR A 181 -16.82 3.28 6.55
C THR A 181 -16.22 1.94 6.17
N LEU A 182 -16.26 0.98 7.08
CA LEU A 182 -15.75 -0.37 6.88
C LEU A 182 -16.91 -1.35 7.02
N GLY A 183 -17.07 -2.23 6.05
CA GLY A 183 -18.16 -3.19 6.03
C GLY A 183 -17.99 -4.35 6.99
N SER A 184 -18.68 -5.45 6.72
CA SER A 184 -18.71 -6.60 7.64
C SER A 184 -17.41 -7.39 7.54
N MET A 185 -16.96 -7.92 8.67
CA MET A 185 -15.92 -8.94 8.67
C MET A 185 -16.52 -10.21 8.07
N VAL A 186 -15.98 -10.66 6.94
CA VAL A 186 -16.51 -11.81 6.18
C VAL A 186 -15.65 -13.04 6.27
N ASP A 187 -14.39 -12.90 6.68
CA ASP A 187 -13.47 -14.02 6.82
C ASP A 187 -12.36 -13.74 7.85
N PHE A 188 -11.88 -14.81 8.47
CA PHE A 188 -10.71 -14.84 9.33
C PHE A 188 -9.83 -16.02 8.92
N THR A 189 -8.54 -15.76 8.71
CA THR A 189 -7.55 -16.79 8.41
C THR A 189 -6.32 -16.60 9.30
N CYS A 190 -5.80 -17.69 9.84
CA CYS A 190 -4.46 -17.73 10.44
C CYS A 190 -3.46 -18.24 9.40
N LEU A 191 -2.35 -17.54 9.20
CA LEU A 191 -1.25 -17.93 8.33
C LEU A 191 0.01 -18.10 9.18
N GLY A 192 0.66 -19.25 9.12
CA GLY A 192 1.87 -19.50 9.90
C GLY A 192 2.00 -20.95 10.31
N ASN A 193 3.17 -21.31 10.82
CA ASN A 193 3.45 -22.68 11.27
C ASN A 193 2.88 -22.99 12.66
N THR A 194 2.47 -21.99 13.43
CA THR A 194 1.89 -22.21 14.77
C THR A 194 0.36 -22.16 14.80
N CYS A 195 -0.32 -21.92 13.67
CA CYS A 195 -1.77 -21.78 13.63
C CYS A 195 -2.53 -22.98 14.22
N ASP A 196 -2.05 -24.20 14.00
CA ASP A 196 -2.68 -25.43 14.52
C ASP A 196 -2.57 -25.58 16.03
N THR A 197 -1.58 -24.92 16.65
CA THR A 197 -1.27 -25.02 18.08
C THR A 197 -1.48 -23.71 18.83
N ASP A 198 -1.96 -22.67 18.15
CA ASP A 198 -2.18 -21.36 18.73
C ASP A 198 -3.42 -21.42 19.64
N PRO A 199 -3.25 -21.28 20.97
CA PRO A 199 -4.37 -21.40 21.91
C PRO A 199 -5.39 -20.26 21.77
N ASP A 200 -5.00 -19.14 21.15
CA ASP A 200 -5.82 -17.93 21.08
C ASP A 200 -6.57 -17.79 19.73
N ILE A 201 -6.33 -18.70 18.77
CA ILE A 201 -7.01 -18.69 17.45
C ILE A 201 -8.54 -18.75 17.57
N ALA A 202 -9.05 -19.46 18.57
CA ALA A 202 -10.49 -19.57 18.82
C ALA A 202 -11.11 -18.24 19.25
N ILE A 203 -10.33 -17.36 19.90
CA ILE A 203 -10.77 -16.03 20.31
C ILE A 203 -10.60 -15.07 19.12
N ALA A 204 -9.40 -15.07 18.53
CA ALA A 204 -9.06 -14.23 17.39
C ALA A 204 -10.05 -14.37 16.22
N SER A 205 -10.58 -15.57 15.98
CA SER A 205 -11.59 -15.83 14.93
C SER A 205 -13.00 -15.32 15.22
N THR A 206 -13.30 -14.99 16.48
CA THR A 206 -14.64 -14.54 16.91
C THR A 206 -14.75 -13.05 17.18
N ILE A 207 -13.60 -12.37 17.32
CA ILE A 207 -13.56 -10.94 17.53
C ILE A 207 -13.40 -10.20 16.21
N ASP A 208 -13.97 -8.99 16.16
CA ASP A 208 -13.77 -8.05 15.07
C ASP A 208 -12.92 -6.89 15.60
N PRO A 209 -11.62 -6.87 15.30
CA PRO A 209 -10.71 -5.93 15.91
C PRO A 209 -10.80 -4.52 15.31
N ALA A 210 -11.56 -4.32 14.23
CA ALA A 210 -11.79 -3.01 13.63
C ALA A 210 -13.15 -2.40 14.03
N GLN A 211 -13.90 -3.02 14.97
CA GLN A 211 -15.22 -2.53 15.39
C GLN A 211 -15.20 -1.07 15.84
N ALA A 212 -14.28 -0.67 16.72
CA ALA A 212 -14.29 0.71 17.22
C ALA A 212 -13.91 1.76 16.16
N TRP A 213 -13.25 1.37 15.07
CA TRP A 213 -12.84 2.33 14.03
C TRP A 213 -13.97 2.64 13.05
N ARG A 214 -15.04 1.83 13.03
CA ARG A 214 -16.15 2.00 12.09
C ARG A 214 -16.90 3.30 12.36
N GLY A 215 -17.00 4.12 11.32
CA GLY A 215 -17.68 5.41 11.36
C GLY A 215 -16.88 6.51 12.06
N MET A 216 -15.66 6.23 12.50
CA MET A 216 -14.81 7.23 13.14
C MET A 216 -14.14 8.11 12.11
N LYS A 217 -13.81 9.34 12.52
CA LYS A 217 -13.02 10.29 11.74
C LYS A 217 -11.54 10.03 11.99
N PHE A 218 -10.71 10.46 11.05
CA PHE A 218 -9.27 10.37 11.22
C PHE A 218 -8.78 11.45 12.19
N THR A 219 -7.87 11.09 13.07
CA THR A 219 -7.30 11.95 14.10
C THR A 219 -5.79 11.80 14.10
N THR A 220 -5.07 12.93 14.18
CA THR A 220 -3.61 13.01 14.34
C THR A 220 -3.28 13.84 15.58
N THR A 221 -2.02 13.86 15.99
CA THR A 221 -1.56 14.63 17.16
C THR A 221 -1.83 16.13 17.02
N ASP A 222 -1.86 16.65 15.79
CA ASP A 222 -2.13 18.05 15.44
C ASP A 222 -3.58 18.32 14.96
N SER A 223 -4.43 17.30 14.84
CA SER A 223 -5.81 17.42 14.37
C SER A 223 -6.72 16.40 15.06
N ASP A 224 -7.32 16.83 16.18
CA ASP A 224 -8.25 16.04 16.98
C ASP A 224 -9.66 16.00 16.37
N ASN A 225 -10.10 14.82 15.96
CA ASN A 225 -11.45 14.55 15.45
C ASN A 225 -12.05 13.27 16.05
N ASP A 226 -11.49 12.80 17.16
CA ASP A 226 -11.97 11.57 17.79
C ASP A 226 -13.23 11.83 18.64
N MET A 227 -13.73 10.81 19.32
CA MET A 227 -14.98 10.91 20.07
C MET A 227 -14.75 11.29 21.54
N SER A 228 -13.50 11.41 21.97
CA SER A 228 -13.19 11.78 23.34
C SER A 228 -13.48 13.25 23.59
N ALA A 229 -14.12 13.53 24.72
CA ALA A 229 -14.48 14.90 25.08
C ALA A 229 -13.31 15.68 25.70
N THR A 230 -12.27 14.98 26.15
CA THR A 230 -11.22 15.55 27.02
C THR A 230 -9.80 15.22 26.59
N LEU A 231 -9.63 14.29 25.65
CA LEU A 231 -8.35 13.73 25.26
C LEU A 231 -8.21 13.79 23.73
N ASN A 232 -6.98 13.87 23.23
CA ASN A 232 -6.67 13.53 21.84
C ASN A 232 -6.05 12.13 21.85
N CYS A 233 -6.75 11.14 21.30
CA CYS A 233 -6.32 9.76 21.32
C CYS A 233 -5.00 9.53 20.57
N ALA A 234 -4.70 10.31 19.52
CA ALA A 234 -3.44 10.18 18.79
C ALA A 234 -2.23 10.54 19.67
N ASP A 235 -2.38 11.56 20.51
CA ASP A 235 -1.35 12.03 21.45
C ASP A 235 -1.28 11.10 22.67
N GLU A 236 -2.43 10.81 23.30
CA GLU A 236 -2.53 9.99 24.51
C GLU A 236 -2.09 8.53 24.33
N LEU A 237 -2.17 8.01 23.10
CA LEU A 237 -1.74 6.66 22.75
C LEU A 237 -0.34 6.65 22.11
N GLU A 238 0.33 7.80 22.02
CA GLU A 238 1.61 7.98 21.30
C GLU A 238 1.60 7.21 19.97
N GLY A 239 0.50 7.39 19.22
CA GLY A 239 0.08 6.41 18.25
C GLY A 239 -0.04 6.90 16.84
N GLY A 240 0.47 8.09 16.53
CA GLY A 240 0.30 8.64 15.19
C GLY A 240 -1.16 8.81 14.80
N GLY A 241 -1.41 8.87 13.49
CA GLY A 241 -2.74 9.12 12.95
C GLY A 241 -3.59 7.86 12.81
N TRP A 242 -4.83 7.90 13.30
CA TRP A 242 -5.78 6.79 13.15
C TRP A 242 -7.25 7.20 13.21
N TRP A 243 -8.14 6.26 12.85
CA TRP A 243 -9.58 6.35 13.09
C TRP A 243 -9.93 6.01 14.54
N TYR A 244 -9.49 6.86 15.47
CA TYR A 244 -9.74 6.70 16.90
C TYR A 244 -11.20 6.97 17.27
N ASN A 245 -11.66 6.29 18.33
CA ASN A 245 -12.97 6.51 18.96
C ASN A 245 -12.78 7.28 20.27
N ASP A 246 -13.14 6.72 21.43
CA ASP A 246 -12.96 7.36 22.74
C ASP A 246 -11.73 6.80 23.49
N CYS A 247 -10.62 6.65 22.78
CA CYS A 247 -9.30 6.18 23.26
C CYS A 247 -9.27 4.81 23.99
N THR A 248 -10.39 4.07 24.02
CA THR A 248 -10.52 2.76 24.68
C THR A 248 -9.87 1.62 23.89
N GLN A 249 -9.82 1.75 22.56
CA GLN A 249 -9.13 0.83 21.67
C GLN A 249 -7.99 1.53 20.97
N CYS A 250 -6.82 0.90 20.99
CA CYS A 250 -5.65 1.46 20.35
C CYS A 250 -5.80 1.37 18.83
N GLY A 251 -5.30 2.37 18.12
CA GLY A 251 -5.10 2.30 16.69
C GLY A 251 -3.96 1.34 16.35
N ILE A 252 -3.90 0.88 15.10
CA ILE A 252 -2.78 0.02 14.65
C ILE A 252 -1.44 0.78 14.61
N THR A 253 -1.51 2.10 14.60
CA THR A 253 -0.40 3.03 14.62
C THR A 253 0.12 3.27 16.05
N ALA A 254 -0.64 2.87 17.09
CA ALA A 254 -0.27 3.00 18.50
C ALA A 254 1.07 2.33 18.86
N THR A 255 1.79 2.93 19.81
CA THR A 255 2.91 2.27 20.50
C THR A 255 2.50 1.89 21.92
N SER A 256 2.85 0.69 22.36
CA SER A 256 2.43 0.14 23.67
C SER A 256 3.23 0.67 24.86
N VAL A 257 3.91 1.82 24.72
CA VAL A 257 4.92 2.27 25.70
C VAL A 257 4.29 3.05 26.87
N VAL A 258 3.09 3.61 26.69
CA VAL A 258 2.46 4.45 27.72
C VAL A 258 1.46 3.66 28.55
N PRO A 259 1.70 3.45 29.87
CA PRO A 259 0.65 2.94 30.75
C PRO A 259 -0.53 3.91 30.73
N PRO A 260 -1.78 3.41 30.62
CA PRO A 260 -2.93 4.28 30.55
C PRO A 260 -2.96 5.26 31.71
N SER A 261 -3.44 6.48 31.44
CA SER A 261 -3.80 7.44 32.49
C SER A 261 -4.62 6.73 33.58
N PRO A 262 -4.36 6.97 34.88
CA PRO A 262 -4.96 6.21 35.96
C PRO A 262 -6.49 6.15 35.86
N GLY A 263 -7.04 4.95 35.67
CA GLY A 263 -8.49 4.71 35.56
C GLY A 263 -9.01 4.45 34.14
N LEU A 264 -8.17 4.50 33.09
CA LEU A 264 -8.53 4.01 31.75
C LEU A 264 -8.07 2.55 31.56
N GLU A 265 -9.00 1.63 31.29
CA GLU A 265 -8.65 0.33 30.71
C GLU A 265 -8.52 0.50 29.18
N ARG A 266 -7.35 0.19 28.61
CA ARG A 266 -7.09 0.19 27.16
C ARG A 266 -7.04 -1.25 26.66
N LEU A 267 -7.58 -1.47 25.47
CA LEU A 267 -7.48 -2.74 24.75
C LEU A 267 -6.80 -2.49 23.40
N CYS A 268 -5.50 -2.76 23.31
CA CYS A 268 -4.79 -2.73 22.04
C CYS A 268 -4.96 -4.05 21.28
N MET A 269 -4.88 -4.01 19.94
CA MET A 269 -5.04 -5.19 19.08
C MET A 269 -4.27 -6.45 19.54
N PRO A 270 -2.97 -6.41 19.88
CA PRO A 270 -2.28 -7.62 20.36
C PRO A 270 -2.85 -8.17 21.67
N GLU A 271 -3.35 -7.31 22.56
CA GLU A 271 -3.98 -7.71 23.84
C GLU A 271 -5.39 -8.26 23.64
N MET A 272 -6.12 -7.72 22.65
CA MET A 272 -7.43 -8.26 22.24
C MET A 272 -7.30 -9.66 21.63
N LEU A 273 -6.22 -9.89 20.89
CA LEU A 273 -6.01 -11.06 20.06
C LEU A 273 -5.24 -12.18 20.76
N TYR A 274 -4.47 -11.85 21.80
CA TYR A 274 -3.55 -12.77 22.44
C TYR A 274 -3.64 -12.68 23.97
N LYS A 275 -4.17 -13.71 24.64
CA LYS A 275 -4.39 -13.68 26.09
C LYS A 275 -3.11 -13.78 26.90
N GLN A 276 -2.06 -14.36 26.34
CA GLN A 276 -0.75 -14.42 26.98
C GLN A 276 0.03 -13.10 26.84
N CYS A 277 -0.62 -12.08 26.28
CA CYS A 277 -0.05 -10.77 26.16
C CYS A 277 0.01 -10.06 27.52
N SER A 278 1.21 -9.97 28.10
CA SER A 278 1.47 -9.05 29.22
C SER A 278 2.10 -7.77 28.68
N TYR A 279 1.78 -6.64 29.31
CA TYR A 279 2.16 -5.25 28.97
C TYR A 279 3.60 -5.03 28.47
N SER A 280 4.54 -5.95 28.71
CA SER A 280 5.96 -5.82 28.34
C SER A 280 6.39 -6.55 27.05
N TYR A 281 5.56 -7.41 26.43
CA TYR A 281 6.06 -8.38 25.43
C TYR A 281 5.32 -8.48 24.09
N CYS A 282 4.11 -7.93 23.92
CA CYS A 282 3.49 -7.86 22.59
C CYS A 282 3.64 -6.47 22.03
N MET A 283 4.71 -6.27 21.28
CA MET A 283 4.66 -5.25 20.26
C MET A 283 3.99 -5.92 19.05
N THR A 284 3.24 -5.17 18.25
CA THR A 284 2.89 -5.60 16.90
C THR A 284 3.95 -5.03 15.97
N THR A 285 5.00 -5.80 15.68
CA THR A 285 6.06 -5.34 14.73
C THR A 285 5.62 -5.40 13.28
N GLY A 286 4.59 -6.18 12.95
CA GLY A 286 4.08 -6.38 11.60
C GLY A 286 2.57 -6.15 11.51
N MET A 287 2.16 -4.99 10.98
CA MET A 287 0.77 -4.70 10.61
C MET A 287 0.72 -4.27 9.16
N MET A 288 -0.21 -4.83 8.41
CA MET A 288 -0.44 -4.46 7.02
C MET A 288 -1.93 -4.33 6.74
N ILE A 289 -2.27 -3.30 5.97
CA ILE A 289 -3.60 -3.19 5.37
C ILE A 289 -3.42 -3.27 3.87
N LEU A 290 -4.21 -4.14 3.26
CA LEU A 290 -4.24 -4.30 1.82
C LEU A 290 -5.68 -4.18 1.31
N ILE A 291 -5.83 -3.67 0.10
CA ILE A 291 -7.12 -3.57 -0.58
C ILE A 291 -7.09 -4.33 -1.90
N LYS A 292 -8.24 -4.85 -2.32
CA LYS A 292 -8.42 -5.47 -3.63
C LYS A 292 -9.76 -5.07 -4.23
N PRO A 293 -9.82 -4.63 -5.50
CA PRO A 293 -11.09 -4.29 -6.13
C PRO A 293 -12.03 -5.49 -6.19
N ILE A 294 -13.33 -5.22 -6.10
CA ILE A 294 -14.40 -6.20 -6.36
C ILE A 294 -14.86 -6.01 -7.80
N HIS A 295 -14.51 -6.96 -8.66
CA HIS A 295 -14.91 -6.99 -10.08
C HIS A 295 -16.20 -7.78 -10.27
#